data_AF-A0A7Y5AI44-F1
#
_entry.id   AF-A0A7Y5AI44-F1
#
_cell.length_a   1.000
_cell.length_b   1.000
_cell.length_c   1.000
_cell.angle_alpha   90.00
_cell.angle_beta   90.00
_cell.angle_gamma   90.00
#
_symmetry.space_group_name_H-M   'P 1'
#
loop_
_entity.id
_entity.type
_entity.pdbx_description
1 polymer ?
#
loop_
_entity_poly.entity_id
_entity_poly.type
_entity_poly.pdbx_seq_one_letter_code
_entity_poly.pdbx_strand_id
1 'polypeptide(L)'
;MKLLQPLQIGPLTLPNRVFMAPLTRLRSLEPGDVPTAMMAEYYRQRASAGLIITEATQISFQAKGYSGSPGIHSAEQIAAWQRINAGIHAEGGHSAVQVWHTGRVSHTSLQPGGEAPVAPSAVPAGARTTLRDQQGNLVRVETSAPRALSESEIADIVADFGQAATNAREAGFDFIELHAAHGYLLHQFLTPSANQRE
;
A
#
# COMPACT_ATOMS: atom_id res chain seq x y z
N MET A 1 -3.48 -24.17 23.62
CA MET A 1 -3.12 -22.77 23.27
C MET A 1 -3.78 -22.40 21.94
N LYS A 2 -4.74 -21.47 21.91
CA LYS A 2 -5.54 -21.15 20.69
C LYS A 2 -4.73 -20.43 19.59
N LEU A 3 -3.67 -19.72 19.96
CA LEU A 3 -2.85 -18.93 19.01
C LEU A 3 -2.16 -19.78 17.94
N LEU A 4 -1.73 -21.00 18.28
CA LEU A 4 -1.03 -21.90 17.34
C LEU A 4 -1.97 -22.89 16.64
N GLN A 5 -3.28 -22.72 16.80
CA GLN A 5 -4.27 -23.54 16.11
C GLN A 5 -4.61 -22.92 14.76
N PRO A 6 -4.94 -23.74 13.75
CA PRO A 6 -5.38 -23.25 12.45
C PRO A 6 -6.58 -22.30 12.52
N LEU A 7 -6.71 -21.48 11.48
CA LEU A 7 -7.82 -20.55 11.29
C LEU A 7 -8.22 -20.51 9.81
N GLN A 8 -9.49 -20.77 9.52
CA GLN A 8 -10.05 -20.55 8.20
C GLN A 8 -10.25 -19.05 7.95
N ILE A 9 -9.68 -18.53 6.86
CA ILE A 9 -9.92 -17.18 6.36
C ILE A 9 -10.25 -17.28 4.87
N GLY A 10 -11.47 -16.89 4.49
CA GLY A 10 -11.94 -17.03 3.12
C GLY A 10 -11.79 -18.47 2.63
N PRO A 11 -11.12 -18.72 1.49
CA PRO A 11 -10.93 -20.06 0.94
C PRO A 11 -9.75 -20.84 1.57
N LEU A 12 -8.87 -20.22 2.37
CA LEU A 12 -7.66 -20.88 2.88
C LEU A 12 -7.74 -21.17 4.39
N THR A 13 -7.13 -22.27 4.80
CA THR A 13 -6.84 -22.56 6.21
C THR A 13 -5.40 -22.14 6.52
N LEU A 14 -5.24 -21.12 7.35
CA LEU A 14 -3.93 -20.66 7.81
C LEU A 14 -3.45 -21.51 9.00
N PRO A 15 -2.13 -21.76 9.14
CA PRO A 15 -1.61 -22.72 10.11
C PRO A 15 -1.70 -22.24 11.57
N ASN A 16 -1.74 -20.92 11.81
CA ASN A 16 -1.80 -20.32 13.14
C ASN A 16 -2.44 -18.93 13.08
N ARG A 17 -2.60 -18.28 14.24
CA ARG A 17 -3.26 -16.96 14.41
C ARG A 17 -2.28 -15.83 14.71
N VAL A 18 -0.99 -16.05 14.47
CA VAL A 18 0.07 -15.06 14.68
C VAL A 18 0.38 -14.44 13.33
N PHE A 19 -0.20 -13.28 13.07
CA PHE A 19 -0.06 -12.58 11.79
C PHE A 19 1.02 -11.50 11.87
N MET A 20 1.69 -11.28 10.75
CA MET A 20 2.55 -10.12 10.59
C MET A 20 1.71 -8.96 10.07
N ALA A 21 1.63 -7.88 10.86
CA ALA A 21 0.94 -6.66 10.50
C ALA A 21 1.59 -5.95 9.29
N PRO A 22 0.84 -5.10 8.56
CA PRO A 22 1.37 -4.28 7.48
C PRO A 22 2.34 -3.22 8.03
N LEU A 23 3.56 -3.19 7.49
CA LEU A 23 4.66 -2.37 8.03
C LEU A 23 5.43 -1.67 6.91
N THR A 24 5.12 -0.40 6.63
CA THR A 24 5.84 0.41 5.64
C THR A 24 7.34 0.50 5.93
N ARG A 25 8.19 0.09 4.97
CA ARG A 25 9.66 0.05 5.16
C ARG A 25 10.45 0.98 4.23
N LEU A 26 9.83 1.54 3.20
CA LEU A 26 10.41 2.54 2.30
C LEU A 26 11.73 2.07 1.63
N ARG A 27 11.72 0.84 1.09
CA ARG A 27 12.91 0.16 0.53
C ARG A 27 12.74 -0.28 -0.93
N SER A 28 11.71 0.21 -1.60
CA SER A 28 11.50 -0.01 -3.04
C SER A 28 12.48 0.84 -3.85
N LEU A 29 12.76 0.40 -5.08
CA LEU A 29 13.58 1.14 -6.03
C LEU A 29 12.81 2.35 -6.55
N GLU A 30 13.53 3.45 -6.76
CA GLU A 30 13.06 4.63 -7.46
C GLU A 30 14.08 4.98 -8.56
N PRO A 31 13.64 5.32 -9.79
CA PRO A 31 12.25 5.44 -10.24
C PRO A 31 11.54 4.08 -10.38
N GLY A 32 10.20 4.09 -10.34
CA GLY A 32 9.34 2.94 -10.65
C GLY A 32 8.67 2.26 -9.46
N ASP A 33 9.08 2.57 -8.22
CA ASP A 33 8.47 2.05 -6.98
C ASP A 33 8.41 0.52 -6.95
N VAL A 34 9.49 -0.11 -7.43
CA VAL A 34 9.59 -1.55 -7.66
C VAL A 34 10.12 -2.26 -6.41
N PRO A 35 9.45 -3.31 -5.90
CA PRO A 35 9.97 -4.16 -4.84
C PRO A 35 11.34 -4.77 -5.17
N THR A 36 12.18 -5.00 -4.15
CA THR A 36 13.57 -5.47 -4.32
C THR A 36 13.77 -6.93 -3.91
N ALA A 37 14.91 -7.51 -4.31
CA ALA A 37 15.35 -8.80 -3.79
C ALA A 37 15.56 -8.79 -2.26
N MET A 38 15.97 -7.65 -1.68
CA MET A 38 16.05 -7.48 -0.22
C MET A 38 14.68 -7.61 0.44
N MET A 39 13.64 -7.05 -0.17
CA MET A 39 12.26 -7.19 0.32
C MET A 39 11.77 -8.65 0.20
N ALA A 40 12.15 -9.36 -0.88
CA ALA A 40 11.86 -10.78 -1.03
C ALA A 40 12.44 -11.61 0.11
N GLU A 41 13.73 -11.43 0.41
CA GLU A 41 14.38 -12.11 1.52
C GLU A 41 13.74 -11.75 2.87
N TYR A 42 13.40 -10.46 3.08
CA TYR A 42 12.74 -10.00 4.30
C TYR A 42 11.41 -10.71 4.59
N TYR A 43 10.56 -10.87 3.57
CA TYR A 43 9.28 -11.56 3.73
C TYR A 43 9.44 -13.08 3.80
N ARG A 44 10.35 -13.67 3.01
CA ARG A 44 10.64 -15.11 3.08
C ARG A 44 11.05 -15.55 4.49
N GLN A 45 11.91 -14.78 5.16
CA GLN A 45 12.31 -15.02 6.55
C GLN A 45 11.14 -15.07 7.56
N ARG A 46 9.97 -14.57 7.18
CA ARG A 46 8.77 -14.44 8.03
C ARG A 46 7.61 -15.33 7.58
N ALA A 47 7.85 -16.22 6.61
CA ALA A 47 6.81 -17.08 6.03
C ALA A 47 6.16 -18.05 7.04
N SER A 48 6.72 -18.23 8.24
CA SER A 48 6.11 -19.00 9.32
C SER A 48 4.94 -18.30 10.02
N ALA A 49 4.73 -17.00 9.78
CA ALA A 49 3.53 -16.29 10.22
C ALA A 49 2.28 -16.96 9.65
N GLY A 50 1.17 -16.96 10.40
CA GLY A 50 -0.10 -17.48 9.89
C GLY A 50 -0.54 -16.77 8.61
N LEU A 51 -0.31 -15.45 8.55
CA LEU A 51 -0.46 -14.62 7.37
C LEU A 51 0.55 -13.47 7.44
N ILE A 52 1.24 -13.21 6.33
CA ILE A 52 2.00 -11.98 6.13
C ILE A 52 1.08 -10.94 5.49
N ILE A 53 0.91 -9.78 6.11
CA ILE A 53 0.30 -8.62 5.48
C ILE A 53 1.43 -7.69 5.07
N THR A 54 1.60 -7.43 3.77
CA THR A 54 2.73 -6.66 3.26
C THR A 54 2.68 -5.21 3.73
N GLU A 55 3.78 -4.50 3.51
CA GLU A 55 3.74 -3.05 3.52
C GLU A 55 2.69 -2.47 2.56
N ALA A 56 2.19 -1.30 2.90
CA ALA A 56 1.17 -0.61 2.14
C ALA A 56 1.66 -0.29 0.72
N THR A 57 0.87 -0.71 -0.27
CA THR A 57 1.25 -0.80 -1.68
C THR A 57 0.30 0.02 -2.54
N GLN A 58 0.86 0.89 -3.39
CA GLN A 58 0.11 1.87 -4.20
C GLN A 58 -0.77 1.18 -5.24
N ILE A 59 -2.04 1.60 -5.33
CA ILE A 59 -2.97 1.13 -6.39
C ILE A 59 -2.74 1.84 -7.73
N SER A 60 -2.10 3.01 -7.73
CA SER A 60 -1.81 3.82 -8.91
C SER A 60 -0.66 4.79 -8.63
N PHE A 61 -0.14 5.48 -9.66
CA PHE A 61 0.89 6.50 -9.45
C PHE A 61 0.41 7.66 -8.57
N GLN A 62 -0.88 8.04 -8.64
CA GLN A 62 -1.48 9.08 -7.80
C GLN A 62 -1.55 8.66 -6.31
N ALA A 63 -1.68 7.36 -6.05
CA ALA A 63 -1.78 6.80 -4.71
C ALA A 63 -0.51 6.95 -3.85
N LYS A 64 0.62 7.38 -4.43
CA LYS A 64 1.91 7.49 -3.74
C LYS A 64 1.94 8.67 -2.77
N GLY A 65 2.20 8.36 -1.51
CA GLY A 65 2.42 9.37 -0.46
C GLY A 65 3.83 9.40 0.11
N TYR A 66 4.63 8.36 -0.10
CA TYR A 66 5.95 8.20 0.52
C TYR A 66 6.97 7.78 -0.54
N SER A 67 8.18 8.34 -0.47
CA SER A 67 9.30 7.88 -1.30
C SER A 67 9.78 6.51 -0.83
N GLY A 68 9.93 5.58 -1.77
CA GLY A 68 10.35 4.20 -1.53
C GLY A 68 9.25 3.22 -1.10
N SER A 69 7.98 3.63 -1.01
CA SER A 69 6.87 2.66 -0.90
C SER A 69 6.67 1.93 -2.23
N PRO A 70 6.26 0.65 -2.23
CA PRO A 70 6.05 -0.11 -3.46
C PRO A 70 4.69 0.18 -4.12
N GLY A 71 4.59 -0.03 -5.43
CA GLY A 71 3.33 -0.06 -6.17
C GLY A 71 2.90 -1.46 -6.61
N ILE A 72 1.68 -1.56 -7.16
CA ILE A 72 1.15 -2.75 -7.84
C ILE A 72 0.31 -2.38 -9.08
N HIS A 73 0.79 -1.42 -9.86
CA HIS A 73 0.12 -0.86 -11.04
C HIS A 73 0.98 -0.89 -12.31
N SER A 74 2.25 -1.31 -12.23
CA SER A 74 3.12 -1.53 -13.40
C SER A 74 3.52 -3.00 -13.56
N ALA A 75 3.91 -3.39 -14.77
CA ALA A 75 4.37 -4.75 -15.07
C ALA A 75 5.62 -5.12 -14.26
N GLU A 76 6.56 -4.18 -14.07
CA GLU A 76 7.79 -4.39 -13.30
C GLU A 76 7.49 -4.63 -11.82
N GLN A 77 6.52 -3.88 -11.27
CA GLN A 77 6.05 -4.04 -9.90
C GLN A 77 5.39 -5.41 -9.70
N ILE A 78 4.49 -5.80 -10.60
CA ILE A 78 3.82 -7.12 -10.58
C ILE A 78 4.86 -8.24 -10.64
N ALA A 79 5.80 -8.19 -11.59
CA ALA A 79 6.86 -9.19 -11.74
C ALA A 79 7.80 -9.27 -10.53
N ALA A 80 8.00 -8.16 -9.81
CA ALA A 80 8.76 -8.15 -8.55
C ALA A 80 7.96 -8.80 -7.41
N TRP A 81 6.67 -8.48 -7.27
CA TRP A 81 5.80 -9.12 -6.29
C TRP A 81 5.61 -10.62 -6.53
N GLN A 82 5.52 -11.07 -7.79
CA GLN A 82 5.51 -12.51 -8.13
C GLN A 82 6.71 -13.25 -7.54
N ARG A 83 7.91 -12.67 -7.62
CA ARG A 83 9.13 -13.25 -7.05
C ARG A 83 9.09 -13.28 -5.52
N ILE A 84 8.55 -12.25 -4.89
CA ILE A 84 8.38 -12.20 -3.43
C ILE A 84 7.41 -13.29 -2.97
N ASN A 85 6.22 -13.35 -3.59
CA ASN A 85 5.18 -14.31 -3.22
C ASN A 85 5.61 -15.75 -3.50
N ALA A 86 6.28 -16.02 -4.62
CA ALA A 86 6.88 -17.32 -4.90
C ALA A 86 7.86 -17.75 -3.78
N GLY A 87 8.65 -16.82 -3.25
CA GLY A 87 9.55 -17.08 -2.12
C GLY A 87 8.83 -17.38 -0.81
N ILE A 88 7.73 -16.66 -0.52
CA ILE A 88 6.88 -16.91 0.66
C ILE A 88 6.22 -18.29 0.54
N HIS A 89 5.63 -18.59 -0.63
CA HIS A 89 4.93 -19.84 -0.90
C HIS A 89 5.86 -21.05 -0.91
N ALA A 90 7.10 -20.91 -1.37
CA ALA A 90 8.11 -21.97 -1.32
C ALA A 90 8.44 -22.41 0.13
N GLU A 91 8.25 -21.54 1.11
CA GLU A 91 8.38 -21.84 2.55
C GLU A 91 7.04 -22.28 3.18
N GLY A 92 5.97 -22.44 2.39
CA GLY A 92 4.64 -22.79 2.86
C GLY A 92 3.88 -21.65 3.55
N GLY A 93 4.34 -20.41 3.39
CA GLY A 93 3.69 -19.23 3.96
C GLY A 93 2.50 -18.72 3.14
N HIS A 94 1.79 -17.74 3.68
CA HIS A 94 0.67 -17.05 3.03
C HIS A 94 0.86 -15.53 3.08
N SER A 95 0.37 -14.83 2.07
CA SER A 95 0.56 -13.38 1.91
C SER A 95 -0.72 -12.65 1.52
N ALA A 96 -0.92 -11.48 2.12
CA ALA A 96 -1.92 -10.50 1.75
C ALA A 96 -1.21 -9.20 1.35
N VAL A 97 -1.60 -8.60 0.24
CA VAL A 97 -1.15 -7.24 -0.08
C VAL A 97 -2.06 -6.22 0.59
N GLN A 98 -1.49 -5.30 1.37
CA GLN A 98 -2.23 -4.14 1.83
C GLN A 98 -2.23 -3.07 0.72
N VAL A 99 -3.38 -2.81 0.11
CA VAL A 99 -3.50 -1.80 -0.95
C VAL A 99 -4.04 -0.49 -0.38
N TRP A 100 -3.47 0.63 -0.85
CA TRP A 100 -3.84 1.96 -0.35
C TRP A 100 -3.89 3.03 -1.45
N HIS A 101 -4.51 4.14 -1.09
CA HIS A 101 -4.28 5.43 -1.70
C HIS A 101 -4.04 6.42 -0.56
N THR A 102 -2.89 7.11 -0.52
CA THR A 102 -2.53 7.92 0.66
C THR A 102 -3.35 9.21 0.78
N GLY A 103 -3.88 9.70 -0.35
CA GLY A 103 -4.70 10.90 -0.40
C GLY A 103 -3.91 12.12 0.09
N ARG A 104 -4.48 12.93 0.98
CA ARG A 104 -3.81 14.13 1.51
C ARG A 104 -2.53 13.89 2.32
N VAL A 105 -2.23 12.64 2.70
CA VAL A 105 -0.95 12.29 3.34
C VAL A 105 0.08 12.01 2.23
N SER A 106 0.43 13.05 1.49
CA SER A 106 1.33 13.01 0.34
C SER A 106 2.01 14.37 0.13
N HIS A 107 2.85 14.46 -0.89
CA HIS A 107 3.59 15.66 -1.27
C HIS A 107 3.57 15.83 -2.80
N THR A 108 3.46 17.06 -3.29
CA THR A 108 3.41 17.36 -4.74
C THR A 108 4.57 16.75 -5.52
N SER A 109 5.77 16.70 -4.95
CA SER A 109 6.95 16.09 -5.59
C SER A 109 6.85 14.58 -5.84
N LEU A 110 5.85 13.90 -5.26
CA LEU A 110 5.58 12.48 -5.49
C LEU A 110 4.43 12.25 -6.48
N GLN A 111 3.69 13.30 -6.83
CA GLN A 111 2.50 13.20 -7.63
C GLN A 111 2.84 13.31 -9.12
N PRO A 112 2.08 12.62 -9.99
CA PRO A 112 2.20 12.80 -11.44
C PRO A 112 2.12 14.29 -11.81
N GLY A 113 3.07 14.77 -12.60
CA GLY A 113 3.14 16.17 -13.03
C GLY A 113 3.50 17.19 -11.95
N GLY A 114 3.79 16.76 -10.72
CA GLY A 114 4.01 17.70 -9.60
C GLY A 114 2.72 18.29 -9.03
N GLU A 115 1.56 17.71 -9.39
CA GLU A 115 0.24 18.20 -9.01
C GLU A 115 -0.04 18.04 -7.51
N ALA A 116 -1.07 18.75 -7.02
CA ALA A 116 -1.55 18.57 -5.66
C ALA A 116 -2.12 17.15 -5.45
N PRO A 117 -1.84 16.48 -4.32
CA PRO A 117 -2.46 15.21 -4.02
C PRO A 117 -3.98 15.36 -3.83
N VAL A 118 -4.72 14.28 -3.95
CA VAL A 118 -6.20 14.31 -3.88
C VAL A 118 -6.75 13.91 -2.52
N ALA A 119 -7.96 14.37 -2.20
CA ALA A 119 -8.68 14.07 -0.96
C ALA A 119 -10.20 14.24 -1.16
N PRO A 120 -11.07 13.79 -0.24
CA PRO A 120 -12.51 14.10 -0.29
C PRO A 120 -12.81 15.60 -0.27
N SER A 121 -12.01 16.39 0.45
CA SER A 121 -12.12 17.85 0.58
C SER A 121 -10.74 18.51 0.59
N ALA A 122 -10.66 19.79 0.24
CA ALA A 122 -9.41 20.57 0.21
C ALA A 122 -8.93 20.98 1.62
N VAL A 123 -8.86 20.01 2.53
CA VAL A 123 -8.44 20.21 3.93
C VAL A 123 -7.06 19.61 4.14
N PRO A 124 -6.01 20.41 4.46
CA PRO A 124 -4.67 19.91 4.72
C PRO A 124 -4.62 18.82 5.80
N ALA A 125 -3.69 17.88 5.67
CA ALA A 125 -3.58 16.77 6.63
C ALA A 125 -3.03 17.20 8.00
N GLY A 126 -2.28 18.31 8.07
CA GLY A 126 -1.58 18.72 9.30
C GLY A 126 -0.52 17.71 9.75
N ALA A 127 0.07 16.98 8.79
CA ALA A 127 0.96 15.85 9.06
C ALA A 127 2.27 15.99 8.27
N ARG A 128 3.15 14.99 8.44
CA ARG A 128 4.37 14.85 7.65
C ARG A 128 4.35 13.55 6.86
N THR A 129 4.93 13.58 5.67
CA THR A 129 5.27 12.39 4.88
C THR A 129 6.79 12.21 4.80
N THR A 130 7.25 11.10 4.21
CA THR A 130 8.68 10.78 4.06
C THR A 130 9.07 10.81 2.59
N LEU A 131 10.12 11.57 2.28
CA LEU A 131 10.78 11.63 0.97
C LEU A 131 12.22 11.09 1.07
N ARG A 132 12.93 11.10 -0.06
CA ARG A 132 14.39 10.96 -0.12
C ARG A 132 15.04 12.29 -0.48
N ASP A 133 16.15 12.62 0.18
CA ASP A 133 17.03 13.70 -0.26
C ASP A 133 17.87 13.29 -1.50
N GLN A 134 18.74 14.19 -1.98
CA GLN A 134 19.60 13.94 -3.14
C GLN A 134 20.62 12.81 -2.90
N GLN A 135 20.88 12.46 -1.65
CA GLN A 135 21.78 11.38 -1.23
C GLN A 135 21.02 10.07 -1.00
N GLY A 136 19.70 10.06 -1.17
CA GLY A 136 18.83 8.89 -0.99
C GLY A 136 18.40 8.65 0.46
N ASN A 137 18.74 9.53 1.41
CA ASN A 137 18.36 9.40 2.82
C ASN A 137 16.90 9.75 3.03
N LEU A 138 16.25 9.07 3.96
CA LEU A 138 14.86 9.35 4.32
C LEU A 138 14.76 10.70 5.07
N VAL A 139 13.91 11.59 4.59
CA VAL A 139 13.64 12.90 5.20
C VAL A 139 12.13 13.08 5.43
N ARG A 140 11.77 13.72 6.55
CA ARG A 140 10.38 14.02 6.90
C ARG A 140 10.02 15.41 6.42
N VAL A 141 8.97 15.53 5.62
CA VAL A 141 8.49 16.79 5.05
C VAL A 141 7.02 17.00 5.37
N GLU A 142 6.57 18.24 5.39
CA GLU A 142 5.16 18.56 5.56
C GLU A 142 4.35 18.10 4.34
N THR A 143 3.13 17.61 4.59
CA THR A 143 2.22 17.22 3.51
C THR A 143 1.75 18.43 2.73
N SER A 144 1.64 18.31 1.41
CA SER A 144 1.07 19.37 0.57
C SER A 144 -0.44 19.51 0.80
N ALA A 145 -0.98 20.72 0.56
CA ALA A 145 -2.43 20.93 0.56
C ALA A 145 -3.08 20.08 -0.56
N PRO A 146 -4.16 19.34 -0.28
CA PRO A 146 -4.78 18.50 -1.28
C PRO A 146 -5.81 19.27 -2.13
N ARG A 147 -6.12 18.73 -3.31
CA ARG A 147 -7.32 19.10 -4.08
C ARG A 147 -8.48 18.16 -3.73
N ALA A 148 -9.69 18.69 -3.66
CA ALA A 148 -10.89 17.87 -3.55
C ALA A 148 -11.14 17.09 -4.85
N LEU A 149 -11.42 15.79 -4.72
CA LEU A 149 -11.89 14.97 -5.83
C LEU A 149 -13.25 15.47 -6.33
N SER A 150 -13.42 15.55 -7.64
CA SER A 150 -14.74 15.65 -8.25
C SER A 150 -15.50 14.32 -8.14
N GLU A 151 -16.81 14.35 -8.32
CA GLU A 151 -17.62 13.12 -8.30
C GLU A 151 -17.22 12.13 -9.41
N SER A 152 -16.88 12.63 -10.60
CA SER A 152 -16.43 11.79 -11.70
C SER A 152 -15.11 11.07 -11.41
N GLU A 153 -14.17 11.72 -10.72
CA GLU A 153 -12.88 11.13 -10.37
C GLU A 153 -13.00 10.01 -9.32
N ILE A 154 -14.11 9.92 -8.57
CA ILE A 154 -14.33 8.82 -7.61
C ILE A 154 -14.43 7.48 -8.33
N ALA A 155 -15.05 7.46 -9.52
CA ALA A 155 -15.14 6.24 -10.32
C ALA A 155 -13.75 5.72 -10.74
N ASP A 156 -12.83 6.63 -11.06
CA ASP A 156 -11.45 6.28 -11.41
C ASP A 156 -10.70 5.69 -10.21
N ILE A 157 -10.88 6.24 -9.00
CA ILE A 157 -10.31 5.67 -7.77
C ILE A 157 -10.83 4.25 -7.52
N VAL A 158 -12.13 4.01 -7.72
CA VAL A 158 -12.72 2.67 -7.58
C VAL A 158 -12.13 1.72 -8.63
N ALA A 159 -11.96 2.18 -9.87
CA ALA A 159 -11.34 1.41 -10.94
C ALA A 159 -9.87 1.07 -10.61
N ASP A 160 -9.11 2.01 -10.04
CA ASP A 160 -7.73 1.79 -9.60
C ASP A 160 -7.65 0.68 -8.53
N PHE A 161 -8.54 0.69 -7.52
CA PHE A 161 -8.60 -0.40 -6.53
C PHE A 161 -8.96 -1.75 -7.19
N GLY A 162 -9.90 -1.75 -8.14
CA GLY A 162 -10.28 -2.95 -8.89
C GLY A 162 -9.11 -3.50 -9.72
N GLN A 163 -8.37 -2.63 -10.41
CA GLN A 163 -7.21 -3.01 -11.20
C GLN A 163 -6.07 -3.50 -10.31
N ALA A 164 -5.80 -2.84 -9.17
CA ALA A 164 -4.82 -3.30 -8.20
C ALA A 164 -5.17 -4.69 -7.64
N ALA A 165 -6.45 -5.02 -7.49
CA ALA A 165 -6.89 -6.35 -7.09
C ALA A 165 -6.62 -7.41 -8.17
N THR A 166 -6.88 -7.09 -9.45
CA THR A 166 -6.49 -7.96 -10.57
C THR A 166 -4.98 -8.19 -10.60
N ASN A 167 -4.20 -7.11 -10.45
CA ASN A 167 -2.74 -7.17 -10.44
C ASN A 167 -2.20 -7.96 -9.23
N ALA A 168 -2.84 -7.82 -8.06
CA ALA A 168 -2.50 -8.59 -6.86
C ALA A 168 -2.70 -10.10 -7.06
N ARG A 169 -3.80 -10.49 -7.70
CA ARG A 169 -4.05 -11.88 -8.07
C ARG A 169 -3.00 -12.39 -9.06
N GLU A 170 -2.65 -11.61 -10.08
CA GLU A 170 -1.58 -11.95 -11.03
C GLU A 170 -0.21 -12.04 -10.34
N ALA A 171 0.03 -11.20 -9.33
CA ALA A 171 1.23 -11.22 -8.51
C ALA A 171 1.31 -12.41 -7.54
N GLY A 172 0.26 -13.24 -7.45
CA GLY A 172 0.24 -14.42 -6.60
C GLY A 172 -0.03 -14.12 -5.13
N PHE A 173 -0.71 -13.03 -4.79
CA PHE A 173 -1.18 -12.83 -3.41
C PHE A 173 -2.37 -13.74 -3.09
N ASP A 174 -2.43 -14.22 -1.85
CA ASP A 174 -3.53 -15.05 -1.35
C ASP A 174 -4.75 -14.20 -0.96
N PHE A 175 -4.50 -12.99 -0.46
CA PHE A 175 -5.51 -12.05 -0.01
C PHE A 175 -5.16 -10.60 -0.37
N ILE A 176 -6.15 -9.73 -0.23
CA ILE A 176 -6.00 -8.28 -0.31
C ILE A 176 -6.57 -7.67 0.97
N GLU A 177 -5.82 -6.76 1.57
CA GLU A 177 -6.30 -5.91 2.66
C GLU A 177 -6.49 -4.48 2.13
N LEU A 178 -7.71 -3.94 2.24
CA LEU A 178 -7.99 -2.55 1.90
C LEU A 178 -7.55 -1.64 3.07
N HIS A 179 -6.63 -0.72 2.81
CA HIS A 179 -6.20 0.22 3.84
C HIS A 179 -7.23 1.36 4.07
N ALA A 180 -8.30 1.05 4.81
CA ALA A 180 -9.35 2.01 5.21
C ALA A 180 -9.14 2.63 6.60
N ALA A 181 -7.88 2.89 6.96
CA ALA A 181 -7.49 3.30 8.32
C ALA A 181 -6.39 4.38 8.29
N HIS A 182 -5.94 4.79 9.48
CA HIS A 182 -4.75 5.64 9.70
C HIS A 182 -4.72 6.99 8.98
N GLY A 183 -5.85 7.44 8.43
CA GLY A 183 -5.99 8.77 7.83
C GLY A 183 -5.62 8.83 6.36
N TYR A 184 -5.52 7.68 5.67
CA TYR A 184 -5.37 7.62 4.20
C TYR A 184 -6.72 7.74 3.48
N LEU A 185 -6.74 7.75 2.15
CA LEU A 185 -7.87 8.25 1.35
C LEU A 185 -9.23 7.69 1.78
N LEU A 186 -9.35 6.37 1.92
CA LEU A 186 -10.59 5.74 2.37
C LEU A 186 -11.01 6.24 3.77
N HIS A 187 -10.09 6.31 4.73
CA HIS A 187 -10.39 6.86 6.05
C HIS A 187 -10.70 8.37 6.02
N GLN A 188 -10.11 9.11 5.08
CA GLN A 188 -10.43 10.53 4.86
C GLN A 188 -11.90 10.67 4.44
N PHE A 189 -12.41 9.81 3.56
CA PHE A 189 -13.83 9.81 3.20
C PHE A 189 -14.74 9.43 4.38
N LEU A 190 -14.29 8.53 5.26
CA LEU A 190 -15.07 8.03 6.40
C LEU A 190 -15.16 8.99 7.59
N THR A 191 -14.35 10.06 7.63
CA THR A 191 -14.24 10.93 8.82
C THR A 191 -14.72 12.35 8.57
N PRO A 192 -15.61 12.90 9.42
CA PRO A 192 -16.13 14.27 9.25
C PRO A 192 -15.06 15.37 9.36
N SER A 193 -13.93 15.08 10.02
CA SER A 193 -12.80 16.02 10.13
C SER A 193 -11.99 16.17 8.82
N ALA A 194 -12.16 15.24 7.88
CA ALA A 194 -11.47 15.23 6.60
C ALA A 194 -12.42 15.35 5.40
N ASN A 195 -13.69 14.97 5.58
CA ASN A 195 -14.72 15.00 4.55
C ASN A 195 -15.79 16.05 4.89
N GLN A 196 -15.82 17.12 4.11
CA GLN A 196 -16.77 18.24 4.15
C GLN A 196 -17.61 18.30 2.86
N ARG A 197 -17.78 17.17 2.18
CA ARG A 197 -18.63 17.07 0.98
C ARG A 197 -20.10 17.20 1.36
N GLU A 198 -20.89 17.76 0.46
CA GLU A 198 -22.35 17.85 0.56
C GLU A 198 -23.04 16.53 0.17
#